data_AF-A0A380FJS0-F1
#
_entry.id   AF-A0A380FJS0-F1
#
_cell.length_a   1.000
_cell.length_b   1.000
_cell.length_c   1.000
_cell.angle_alpha   90.00
_cell.angle_beta   90.00
_cell.angle_gamma   90.00
#
_symmetry.space_group_name_H-M   'P 1'
#
loop_
_entity.id
_entity.type
_entity.pdbx_description
1 polymer ?
#
loop_
_entity_poly.entity_id
_entity_poly.type
_entity_poly.pdbx_seq_one_letter_code
_entity_poly.pdbx_strand_id
1 'polypeptide(L)'
;MQKIIKTEEGRVSFPSKIVQDDYKQGLKTIAFQTSDIDQVKSDLEEKGVEVIGPVNMQRENKKGHKTTWRLLYIADPDYRVKPPFFIQWDEIEEVRNKKIEPFKQKEFTVKGIVINSTERAHTVEKWCKWFNMKIVDETATYSDLKLENDPIIYRINDGHYSGYKTIQLTDNKTTSSYTLIIRGANYQFEAD
;
A
#
# COMPACT_ATOMS: atom_id res chain seq x y z
N MET A 1 0.23 -3.13 25.99
CA MET A 1 0.97 -2.78 24.76
C MET A 1 1.94 -3.87 24.30
N GLN A 2 2.72 -4.48 25.19
CA GLN A 2 3.61 -5.63 24.89
C GLN A 2 2.95 -6.89 24.31
N LYS A 3 1.62 -6.99 24.20
CA LYS A 3 0.94 -8.21 23.73
C LYS A 3 0.83 -8.32 22.20
N ILE A 4 0.76 -7.19 21.46
CA ILE A 4 0.57 -7.21 19.99
C ILE A 4 1.81 -7.73 19.27
N ILE A 5 3.02 -7.55 19.83
CA ILE A 5 4.30 -7.92 19.19
C ILE A 5 4.77 -9.34 19.60
N LYS A 6 3.96 -10.10 20.37
CA LYS A 6 4.40 -11.41 20.89
C LYS A 6 4.36 -12.53 19.85
N THR A 7 3.63 -12.36 18.75
CA THR A 7 3.59 -13.34 17.65
C THR A 7 4.33 -12.80 16.43
N GLU A 8 4.77 -13.69 15.54
CA GLU A 8 5.44 -13.29 14.29
C GLU A 8 4.52 -12.38 13.46
N GLU A 9 3.22 -12.71 13.32
CA GLU A 9 2.23 -11.85 12.65
C GLU A 9 2.17 -10.48 13.31
N GLY A 10 2.22 -10.48 14.64
CA GLY A 10 2.26 -9.30 15.48
C GLY A 10 3.47 -8.37 15.25
N ARG A 11 4.53 -8.81 14.57
CA ARG A 11 5.68 -7.93 14.26
C ARG A 11 5.46 -7.09 13.01
N VAL A 12 4.78 -7.64 12.02
CA VAL A 12 4.61 -7.03 10.68
C VAL A 12 3.19 -6.53 10.41
N SER A 13 2.24 -6.85 11.29
CA SER A 13 0.83 -6.48 11.13
C SER A 13 0.62 -4.97 10.96
N PHE A 14 -0.50 -4.60 10.32
CA PHE A 14 -0.87 -3.19 10.18
C PHE A 14 -0.98 -2.43 11.53
N PRO A 15 -1.60 -2.98 12.59
CA PRO A 15 -1.56 -2.36 13.93
C PRO A 15 -0.13 -2.11 14.44
N SER A 16 0.80 -3.03 14.20
CA SER A 16 2.19 -2.89 14.62
C SER A 16 2.89 -1.74 13.91
N LYS A 17 2.56 -1.50 12.64
CA LYS A 17 3.04 -0.32 11.90
C LYS A 17 2.63 0.99 12.57
N ILE A 18 1.43 1.07 13.17
CA ILE A 18 0.98 2.27 13.90
C ILE A 18 1.79 2.46 15.18
N VAL A 19 2.03 1.38 15.93
CA VAL A 19 2.82 1.40 17.17
C VAL A 19 4.28 1.80 16.88
N GLN A 20 4.88 1.23 15.83
CA GLN A 20 6.25 1.56 15.39
C GLN A 20 6.40 3.01 14.93
N ASP A 21 5.33 3.64 14.47
CA ASP A 21 5.31 5.08 14.13
C ASP A 21 5.01 5.99 15.32
N ASP A 22 4.99 5.45 16.54
CA ASP A 22 4.64 6.19 17.76
C ASP A 22 3.29 6.91 17.62
N TYR A 23 2.32 6.23 17.02
CA TYR A 23 0.96 6.75 16.80
C TYR A 23 0.89 8.06 16.01
N LYS A 24 1.97 8.47 15.32
CA LYS A 24 1.95 9.64 14.43
C LYS A 24 0.85 9.49 13.39
N GLN A 25 0.13 10.56 13.10
CA GLN A 25 -0.90 10.54 12.06
C GLN A 25 -0.27 10.62 10.66
N GLY A 26 -0.99 10.16 9.65
CA GLY A 26 -0.56 10.19 8.24
C GLY A 26 -0.76 8.84 7.53
N LEU A 27 -0.28 8.77 6.29
CA LEU A 27 -0.31 7.53 5.50
C LEU A 27 0.65 6.51 6.13
N LYS A 28 0.16 5.28 6.32
CA LYS A 28 0.93 4.22 7.00
C LYS A 28 1.59 3.26 6.03
N THR A 29 0.85 2.83 5.02
CA THR A 29 1.27 1.85 4.02
C THR A 29 0.19 1.75 2.96
N ILE A 30 0.45 0.97 1.92
CA ILE A 30 -0.51 0.60 0.88
C ILE A 30 -0.73 -0.92 0.90
N ALA A 31 -1.84 -1.36 0.32
CA ALA A 31 -2.18 -2.76 0.18
C ALA A 31 -2.37 -3.10 -1.30
N PHE A 32 -1.71 -4.15 -1.79
CA PHE A 32 -1.86 -4.65 -3.14
C PHE A 32 -2.88 -5.79 -3.18
N GLN A 33 -3.89 -5.66 -4.03
CA GLN A 33 -4.90 -6.69 -4.20
C GLN A 33 -4.31 -7.87 -5.01
N THR A 34 -4.66 -9.09 -4.62
CA THR A 34 -4.39 -10.32 -5.39
C THR A 34 -5.64 -11.21 -5.42
N SER A 35 -5.82 -11.96 -6.50
CA SER A 35 -6.80 -13.04 -6.61
C SER A 35 -6.28 -14.37 -6.03
N ASP A 36 -4.96 -14.51 -5.90
CA ASP A 36 -4.30 -15.71 -5.39
C ASP A 36 -3.12 -15.34 -4.48
N ILE A 37 -3.41 -15.22 -3.19
CA ILE A 37 -2.42 -14.86 -2.16
C ILE A 37 -1.47 -16.01 -1.82
N ASP A 38 -1.87 -17.24 -2.11
CA ASP A 38 -1.04 -18.44 -1.87
C ASP A 38 0.03 -18.53 -2.96
N GLN A 39 -0.31 -18.23 -4.22
CA GLN A 39 0.67 -18.07 -5.29
C GLN A 39 1.64 -16.92 -5.02
N VAL A 40 1.13 -15.75 -4.59
CA VAL A 40 1.99 -14.61 -4.22
C VAL A 40 2.98 -14.99 -3.12
N LYS A 41 2.54 -15.79 -2.14
CA LYS A 41 3.42 -16.31 -1.09
C LYS A 41 4.52 -17.19 -1.68
N SER A 42 4.16 -18.18 -2.51
CA SER A 42 5.14 -19.06 -3.16
C SER A 42 6.17 -18.26 -3.96
N ASP A 43 5.73 -17.32 -4.78
CA ASP A 43 6.61 -16.49 -5.62
C ASP A 43 7.61 -15.65 -4.79
N LEU A 44 7.19 -15.16 -3.62
CA LEU A 44 8.04 -14.41 -2.71
C LEU A 44 9.06 -15.33 -2.03
N GLU A 45 8.62 -16.49 -1.53
CA GLU A 45 9.47 -17.46 -0.87
C GLU A 45 10.54 -18.03 -1.83
N GLU A 46 10.19 -18.29 -3.09
CA GLU A 46 11.12 -18.71 -4.15
C GLU A 46 12.21 -17.66 -4.44
N LYS A 47 11.91 -16.37 -4.25
CA LYS A 47 12.90 -15.27 -4.35
C LYS A 47 13.70 -15.07 -3.07
N GLY A 48 13.54 -15.95 -2.08
CA GLY A 48 14.15 -15.84 -0.75
C GLY A 48 13.64 -14.64 0.04
N VAL A 49 12.39 -14.22 -0.17
CA VAL A 49 11.75 -13.15 0.60
C VAL A 49 10.97 -13.79 1.74
N GLU A 50 11.33 -13.45 2.97
CA GLU A 50 10.59 -13.91 4.15
C GLU A 50 9.21 -13.23 4.21
N VAL A 51 8.18 -14.02 4.46
CA VAL A 51 6.78 -13.56 4.51
C VAL A 51 6.04 -14.14 5.70
N ILE A 52 5.02 -13.42 6.16
CA ILE A 52 4.16 -13.84 7.27
C ILE A 52 2.70 -13.80 6.81
N GLY A 53 2.05 -14.96 6.94
CA GLY A 53 0.68 -15.21 6.50
C GLY A 53 0.57 -16.38 5.51
N PRO A 54 -0.57 -16.50 4.80
CA PRO A 54 -1.72 -15.59 4.85
C PRO A 54 -2.44 -15.60 6.20
N VAL A 55 -2.84 -14.43 6.69
CA VAL A 55 -3.59 -14.25 7.94
C VAL A 55 -5.06 -14.01 7.62
N ASN A 56 -5.95 -14.85 8.16
CA ASN A 56 -7.39 -14.70 8.00
C ASN A 56 -7.91 -13.53 8.84
N MET A 57 -8.68 -12.65 8.20
CA MET A 57 -9.22 -11.43 8.79
C MET A 57 -10.72 -11.33 8.53
N GLN A 58 -11.42 -10.65 9.43
CA GLN A 58 -12.85 -10.43 9.31
C GLN A 58 -13.28 -9.13 9.99
N ARG A 59 -14.38 -8.54 9.51
CA ARG A 59 -15.16 -7.56 10.26
C ARG A 59 -16.64 -7.81 10.07
N GLU A 60 -17.40 -7.42 11.08
CA GLU A 60 -18.86 -7.40 11.04
C GLU A 60 -19.34 -5.95 11.06
N ASN A 61 -20.32 -5.61 10.23
CA ASN A 61 -20.94 -4.29 10.27
C ASN A 61 -22.11 -4.25 11.27
N LYS A 62 -22.68 -3.06 11.53
CA LYS A 62 -23.82 -2.89 12.46
C LYS A 62 -25.08 -3.70 12.07
N LYS A 63 -25.15 -4.19 10.83
CA LYS A 63 -26.25 -5.01 10.31
C LYS A 63 -25.92 -6.51 10.35
N GLY A 64 -24.89 -6.93 11.09
CA GLY A 64 -24.46 -8.33 11.17
C GLY A 64 -23.81 -8.90 9.90
N HIS A 65 -23.59 -8.09 8.87
CA HIS A 65 -22.96 -8.59 7.65
C HIS A 65 -21.46 -8.74 7.87
N LYS A 66 -20.99 -9.96 7.64
CA LYS A 66 -19.60 -10.34 7.75
C LYS A 66 -18.86 -10.10 6.43
N THR A 67 -17.71 -9.46 6.51
CA THR A 67 -16.73 -9.37 5.41
C THR A 67 -15.45 -10.04 5.87
N THR A 68 -14.88 -10.90 5.03
CA THR A 68 -13.65 -11.65 5.31
C THR A 68 -12.62 -11.44 4.19
N TRP A 69 -11.35 -11.53 4.56
CA TRP A 69 -10.21 -11.36 3.66
C TRP A 69 -8.97 -12.01 4.26
N ARG A 70 -7.93 -12.21 3.45
CA ARG A 70 -6.62 -12.73 3.84
C ARG A 70 -5.54 -11.69 3.61
N LEU A 71 -4.55 -11.60 4.51
CA LEU A 71 -3.42 -10.67 4.43
C LEU A 71 -2.09 -11.39 4.41
N LEU A 72 -1.14 -10.95 3.58
CA LEU A 72 0.23 -11.46 3.54
C LEU A 72 1.21 -10.30 3.66
N TYR A 73 2.17 -10.44 4.58
CA TYR A 73 3.14 -9.40 4.90
C TYR A 73 4.55 -9.83 4.51
N ILE A 74 5.35 -8.89 4.00
CA ILE A 74 6.80 -9.07 3.85
C ILE A 74 7.47 -8.84 5.21
N ALA A 75 8.34 -9.76 5.60
CA ALA A 75 9.04 -9.79 6.88
C ALA A 75 10.54 -9.52 6.73
N ASP A 76 10.90 -8.59 5.84
CA ASP A 76 12.29 -8.16 5.69
C ASP A 76 12.61 -7.03 6.70
N PRO A 77 13.56 -7.20 7.64
CA PRO A 77 13.88 -6.17 8.63
C PRO A 77 14.67 -4.98 8.06
N ASP A 78 15.27 -5.13 6.88
CA ASP A 78 16.13 -4.16 6.23
C ASP A 78 15.35 -3.32 5.20
N TYR A 79 14.12 -2.90 5.53
CA TYR A 79 13.41 -1.90 4.73
C TYR A 79 13.79 -0.49 5.17
N ARG A 80 13.68 0.48 4.25
CA ARG A 80 13.66 1.91 4.61
C ARG A 80 12.23 2.42 4.70
N VAL A 81 11.42 2.09 3.70
CA VAL A 81 9.98 2.36 3.69
C VAL A 81 9.24 1.07 4.06
N LYS A 82 8.31 1.16 5.02
CA LYS A 82 7.49 0.02 5.45
C LYS A 82 6.88 -0.69 4.23
N PRO A 83 7.13 -1.99 4.03
CA PRO A 83 6.68 -2.69 2.83
C PRO A 83 5.16 -2.64 2.69
N PRO A 84 4.64 -2.39 1.48
CA PRO A 84 3.28 -2.77 1.13
C PRO A 84 2.97 -4.21 1.54
N PHE A 85 1.70 -4.51 1.81
CA PHE A 85 1.23 -5.86 2.08
C PHE A 85 0.20 -6.30 1.04
N PHE A 86 -0.05 -7.60 0.93
CA PHE A 86 -1.04 -8.12 0.00
C PHE A 86 -2.38 -8.40 0.69
N ILE A 87 -3.46 -8.20 -0.05
CA ILE A 87 -4.83 -8.47 0.39
C ILE A 87 -5.57 -9.30 -0.66
N GLN A 88 -6.22 -10.38 -0.21
CA GLN A 88 -7.20 -11.13 -1.01
C GLN A 88 -8.54 -11.08 -0.31
N TRP A 89 -9.58 -10.65 -1.03
CA TRP A 89 -10.96 -10.73 -0.56
C TRP A 89 -11.50 -12.13 -0.81
N ASP A 90 -12.25 -12.67 0.16
CA ASP A 90 -12.90 -13.98 -0.03
C ASP A 90 -14.16 -13.86 -0.92
N GLU A 91 -14.73 -12.65 -1.02
CA GLU A 91 -15.84 -12.33 -1.91
C GLU A 91 -15.32 -12.19 -3.36
N ILE A 92 -15.99 -12.88 -4.29
CA ILE A 92 -15.71 -12.81 -5.74
C ILE A 92 -15.73 -11.35 -6.21
N GLU A 93 -14.76 -10.97 -7.04
CA GLU A 93 -14.51 -9.59 -7.43
C GLU A 93 -15.74 -8.92 -8.08
N GLU A 94 -16.45 -9.58 -8.98
CA GLU A 94 -17.64 -9.02 -9.64
C GLU A 94 -18.76 -8.73 -8.63
N VAL A 95 -18.93 -9.61 -7.63
CA VAL A 95 -19.93 -9.45 -6.57
C VAL A 95 -19.55 -8.28 -5.67
N ARG A 96 -18.28 -8.25 -5.25
CA ARG A 96 -17.72 -7.15 -4.46
C ARG A 96 -17.85 -5.82 -5.19
N ASN A 97 -17.51 -5.76 -6.48
CA ASN A 97 -17.56 -4.56 -7.31
C ASN A 97 -18.99 -4.01 -7.42
N LYS A 98 -19.99 -4.87 -7.64
CA LYS A 98 -21.41 -4.45 -7.64
C LYS A 98 -21.84 -3.89 -6.30
N LYS A 99 -21.39 -4.49 -5.20
CA LYS A 99 -21.73 -4.07 -3.83
C LYS A 99 -21.11 -2.74 -3.44
N ILE A 100 -19.90 -2.45 -3.91
CA ILE A 100 -19.22 -1.18 -3.62
C ILE A 100 -19.55 -0.06 -4.63
N GLU A 101 -20.15 -0.41 -5.78
CA GLU A 101 -20.49 0.53 -6.85
C GLU A 101 -21.24 1.79 -6.37
N PRO A 102 -22.26 1.70 -5.48
CA PRO A 102 -22.96 2.89 -4.99
C PRO A 102 -22.10 3.84 -4.17
N PHE A 103 -20.92 3.40 -3.69
CA PHE A 103 -20.00 4.19 -2.88
C PHE A 103 -18.81 4.72 -3.69
N LYS A 104 -18.67 4.35 -4.96
CA LYS A 104 -17.58 4.83 -5.82
C LYS A 104 -17.83 6.28 -6.22
N GLN A 105 -16.87 7.15 -5.93
CA GLN A 105 -16.83 8.53 -6.40
C GLN A 105 -16.03 8.55 -7.71
N LYS A 106 -16.73 8.46 -8.84
CA LYS A 106 -16.12 8.26 -10.18
C LYS A 106 -15.45 9.51 -10.74
N GLU A 107 -15.65 10.66 -10.10
CA GLU A 107 -14.92 11.88 -10.41
C GLU A 107 -13.43 11.80 -10.03
N PHE A 108 -13.06 10.91 -9.11
CA PHE A 108 -11.70 10.77 -8.63
C PHE A 108 -11.03 9.51 -9.15
N THR A 109 -9.80 9.65 -9.62
CA THR A 109 -8.95 8.51 -10.00
C THR A 109 -7.59 8.65 -9.33
N VAL A 110 -7.11 7.62 -8.64
CA VAL A 110 -5.75 7.61 -8.07
C VAL A 110 -4.75 7.47 -9.23
N LYS A 111 -3.82 8.41 -9.33
CA LYS A 111 -2.79 8.44 -10.39
C LYS A 111 -1.43 7.99 -9.87
N GLY A 112 -1.14 8.29 -8.61
CA GLY A 112 0.17 7.99 -8.05
C GLY A 112 0.23 8.10 -6.55
N ILE A 113 1.29 7.51 -5.99
CA ILE A 113 1.64 7.58 -4.59
C ILE A 113 3.07 8.10 -4.51
N VAL A 114 3.27 9.18 -3.77
CA VAL A 114 4.59 9.76 -3.53
C VAL A 114 5.13 9.29 -2.20
N ILE A 115 6.30 8.70 -2.26
CA ILE A 115 7.03 8.08 -1.16
C ILE A 115 8.38 8.79 -1.02
N ASN A 116 8.80 8.98 0.21
CA ASN A 116 10.17 9.42 0.50
C ASN A 116 10.96 8.25 1.04
N SER A 117 12.24 8.19 0.70
CA SER A 117 13.18 7.25 1.27
C SER A 117 14.50 7.93 1.61
N THR A 118 15.08 7.55 2.74
CA THR A 118 16.44 7.93 3.14
C THR A 118 17.50 7.26 2.27
N GLU A 119 17.18 6.10 1.68
CA GLU A 119 18.04 5.40 0.72
C GLU A 119 17.16 4.90 -0.43
N ARG A 120 16.96 5.75 -1.45
CA ARG A 120 16.07 5.50 -2.58
C ARG A 120 16.46 4.24 -3.35
N ALA A 121 17.72 4.09 -3.73
CA ALA A 121 18.20 2.95 -4.51
C ALA A 121 17.86 1.61 -3.84
N HIS A 122 18.09 1.51 -2.53
CA HIS A 122 17.75 0.33 -1.72
C HIS A 122 16.25 0.03 -1.70
N THR A 123 15.43 1.09 -1.61
CA THR A 123 13.97 0.94 -1.61
C THR A 123 13.46 0.48 -2.98
N VAL A 124 13.99 1.07 -4.04
CA VAL A 124 13.67 0.72 -5.44
C VAL A 124 14.02 -0.74 -5.71
N GLU A 125 15.25 -1.15 -5.40
CA GLU A 125 15.71 -2.53 -5.59
C GLU A 125 14.78 -3.54 -4.89
N LYS A 126 14.46 -3.29 -3.62
CA LYS A 126 13.56 -4.14 -2.85
C LYS A 126 12.15 -4.18 -3.43
N TRP A 127 11.59 -3.03 -3.83
CA TRP A 127 10.24 -2.98 -4.39
C TRP A 127 10.16 -3.66 -5.76
N CYS A 128 11.18 -3.53 -6.61
CA CYS A 128 11.31 -4.29 -7.85
C CYS A 128 11.36 -5.80 -7.57
N LYS A 129 12.15 -6.25 -6.60
CA LYS A 129 12.26 -7.67 -6.22
C LYS A 129 10.94 -8.23 -5.68
N TRP A 130 10.35 -7.54 -4.71
CA TRP A 130 9.18 -8.02 -3.97
C TRP A 130 7.90 -7.96 -4.79
N PHE A 131 7.70 -6.89 -5.56
CA PHE A 131 6.41 -6.62 -6.21
C PHE A 131 6.46 -6.78 -7.73
N ASN A 132 7.59 -7.24 -8.29
CA ASN A 132 7.83 -7.28 -9.74
C ASN A 132 7.59 -5.91 -10.41
N MET A 133 7.86 -4.82 -9.69
CA MET A 133 7.71 -3.48 -10.23
C MET A 133 8.80 -3.16 -11.26
N LYS A 134 8.43 -2.42 -12.30
CA LYS A 134 9.35 -1.91 -13.31
C LYS A 134 9.63 -0.43 -13.06
N ILE A 135 10.89 -0.03 -13.21
CA ILE A 135 11.27 1.38 -13.26
C ILE A 135 10.80 1.95 -14.61
N VAL A 136 10.04 3.03 -14.58
CA VAL A 136 9.47 3.66 -15.78
C VAL A 136 10.02 5.07 -16.02
N ASP A 137 10.55 5.70 -14.99
CA ASP A 137 11.30 6.95 -15.09
C ASP A 137 12.31 7.01 -13.93
N GLU A 138 13.44 7.65 -14.16
CA GLU A 138 14.48 7.82 -13.14
C GLU A 138 15.28 9.09 -13.39
N THR A 139 15.50 9.85 -12.32
CA THR A 139 16.29 11.07 -12.31
C THR A 139 17.28 11.07 -11.15
N ALA A 140 18.02 12.17 -11.03
CA ALA A 140 18.92 12.38 -9.90
C ALA A 140 18.21 12.41 -8.54
N THR A 141 16.89 12.67 -8.48
CA THR A 141 16.17 12.89 -7.21
C THR A 141 14.96 11.97 -6.98
N TYR A 142 14.53 11.21 -8.00
CA TYR A 142 13.43 10.26 -7.88
C TYR A 142 13.53 9.08 -8.84
N SER A 143 12.84 7.99 -8.50
CA SER A 143 12.56 6.86 -9.40
C SER A 143 11.06 6.57 -9.37
N ASP A 144 10.45 6.45 -10.55
CA ASP A 144 9.04 6.08 -10.71
C ASP A 144 8.92 4.59 -11.02
N LEU A 145 8.12 3.89 -10.23
CA LEU A 145 7.85 2.47 -10.39
C LEU A 145 6.40 2.22 -10.83
N LYS A 146 6.18 1.13 -11.56
CA LYS A 146 4.85 0.62 -11.92
C LYS A 146 4.74 -0.87 -11.70
N LEU A 147 3.55 -1.31 -11.29
CA LEU A 147 3.14 -2.71 -11.43
C LEU A 147 2.77 -2.96 -12.90
N GLU A 148 2.93 -4.20 -13.37
CA GLU A 148 2.76 -4.53 -14.79
C GLU A 148 1.35 -4.24 -15.33
N ASN A 149 0.31 -4.41 -14.50
CA ASN A 149 -1.10 -4.26 -14.88
C ASN A 149 -1.83 -3.16 -14.09
N ASP A 150 -1.11 -2.16 -13.59
CA ASP A 150 -1.69 -1.05 -12.81
C ASP A 150 -1.20 0.30 -13.37
N PRO A 151 -2.10 1.24 -13.73
CA PRO A 151 -1.70 2.56 -14.20
C PRO A 151 -1.05 3.45 -13.12
N ILE A 152 -1.18 3.10 -11.83
CA ILE A 152 -0.66 3.89 -10.70
C ILE A 152 0.87 3.98 -10.74
N ILE A 153 1.39 5.21 -10.60
CA ILE A 153 2.82 5.48 -10.44
C ILE A 153 3.20 5.48 -8.96
N TYR A 154 4.26 4.76 -8.59
CA TYR A 154 4.87 4.83 -7.27
C TYR A 154 6.18 5.62 -7.37
N ARG A 155 6.13 6.91 -7.04
CA ARG A 155 7.30 7.79 -7.06
C ARG A 155 8.05 7.69 -5.75
N ILE A 156 9.29 7.22 -5.79
CA ILE A 156 10.19 7.18 -4.64
C ILE A 156 11.19 8.32 -4.79
N ASN A 157 11.12 9.32 -3.93
CA ASN A 157 12.07 10.42 -3.88
C ASN A 157 13.16 10.18 -2.83
N ASP A 158 14.31 10.78 -3.05
CA ASP A 158 15.27 11.03 -1.97
C ASP A 158 14.64 11.95 -0.91
N GLY A 159 14.82 11.61 0.37
CA GLY A 159 14.28 12.42 1.46
C GLY A 159 14.94 12.16 2.80
N HIS A 160 14.84 13.14 3.72
CA HIS A 160 15.40 13.03 5.07
C HIS A 160 14.64 12.06 6.00
N TYR A 161 13.54 11.47 5.51
CA TYR A 161 12.76 10.47 6.22
C TYR A 161 12.21 9.45 5.23
N SER A 162 11.90 8.26 5.72
CA SER A 162 11.31 7.19 4.92
C SER A 162 9.82 7.02 5.25
N GLY A 163 8.95 7.08 4.25
CA GLY A 163 7.52 6.92 4.45
C GLY A 163 6.63 7.40 3.31
N TYR A 164 5.34 7.09 3.42
CA TYR A 164 4.31 7.48 2.47
C TYR A 164 3.87 8.92 2.75
N LYS A 165 3.86 9.77 1.72
CA LYS A 165 3.63 11.21 1.90
C LYS A 165 2.36 11.70 1.24
N THR A 166 2.22 11.44 -0.06
CA THR A 166 1.16 12.05 -0.88
C THR A 166 0.42 10.99 -1.68
N ILE A 167 -0.90 11.12 -1.75
CA ILE A 167 -1.73 10.45 -2.74
C ILE A 167 -2.06 11.49 -3.81
N GLN A 168 -1.76 11.17 -5.06
CA GLN A 168 -2.09 11.99 -6.22
C GLN A 168 -3.35 11.43 -6.87
N LEU A 169 -4.34 12.30 -7.04
CA LEU A 169 -5.62 11.99 -7.64
C LEU A 169 -5.89 12.95 -8.79
N THR A 170 -6.55 12.45 -9.82
CA THR A 170 -7.29 13.27 -10.77
C THR A 170 -8.65 13.61 -10.17
N ASP A 171 -9.13 14.84 -10.40
CA ASP A 171 -10.49 15.30 -10.13
C ASP A 171 -11.09 15.89 -11.41
N ASN A 172 -12.01 15.16 -12.05
CA ASN A 172 -12.59 15.58 -13.33
C ASN A 172 -13.65 16.71 -13.23
N LYS A 173 -13.88 17.24 -12.02
CA LYS A 173 -14.83 18.35 -11.77
C LYS A 173 -14.13 19.64 -11.39
N THR A 174 -12.83 19.63 -11.10
CA THR A 174 -12.08 20.85 -10.80
C THR A 174 -11.44 21.43 -12.07
N THR A 175 -11.32 22.76 -12.12
CA THR A 175 -10.62 23.47 -13.19
C THR A 175 -9.19 23.88 -12.79
N SER A 176 -8.81 23.64 -11.54
CA SER A 176 -7.48 23.97 -11.02
C SER A 176 -7.01 22.94 -10.01
N SER A 177 -5.73 22.62 -10.05
CA SER A 177 -5.12 21.68 -9.12
C SER A 177 -5.03 22.26 -7.70
N TYR A 178 -5.25 21.42 -6.69
CA TYR A 178 -5.20 21.82 -5.29
C TYR A 178 -4.58 20.73 -4.41
N THR A 179 -4.19 21.09 -3.19
CA THR A 179 -3.65 20.14 -2.21
C THR A 179 -4.36 20.30 -0.89
N LEU A 180 -4.84 19.18 -0.34
CA LEU A 180 -5.39 19.10 1.01
C LEU A 180 -4.38 18.39 1.92
N ILE A 181 -3.94 19.09 2.96
CA ILE A 181 -3.07 18.53 4.01
C ILE A 181 -3.93 18.33 5.25
N ILE A 182 -4.13 17.07 5.64
CA ILE A 182 -4.97 16.73 6.78
C ILE A 182 -4.38 15.55 7.54
N ARG A 183 -4.26 15.72 8.86
CA ARG A 183 -3.73 14.70 9.80
C ARG A 183 -2.42 14.04 9.31
N GLY A 184 -1.49 14.82 8.77
CA GLY A 184 -0.17 14.32 8.34
C GLY A 184 -0.16 13.56 7.01
N ALA A 185 -1.27 13.56 6.26
CA ALA A 185 -1.33 13.05 4.89
C ALA A 185 -1.57 14.21 3.91
N ASN A 186 -0.95 14.10 2.73
CA ASN A 186 -1.16 15.03 1.62
C ASN A 186 -2.03 14.36 0.55
N TYR A 187 -3.10 15.02 0.15
CA TYR A 187 -3.93 14.63 -0.98
C TYR A 187 -3.81 15.72 -2.04
N GLN A 188 -3.14 15.38 -3.14
CA GLN A 188 -2.96 16.28 -4.28
C GLN A 188 -3.98 15.93 -5.35
N PHE A 189 -4.74 16.92 -5.78
CA PHE A 189 -5.78 16.80 -6.78
C PHE A 189 -5.33 17.58 -8.02
N GLU A 190 -5.26 16.89 -9.15
CA GLU A 190 -4.94 17.45 -10.46
C GLU A 190 -6.24 17.61 -11.25
N ALA A 191 -6.41 18.77 -11.88
CA ALA A 191 -7.47 18.97 -12.85
C ALA A 191 -7.20 18.11 -14.09
N ASP A 192 -8.25 17.47 -14.62
CA ASP A 192 -8.21 16.80 -15.93
C ASP A 192 -8.24 17.81 -17.09
#